data_AF-A0A8I6XBV2-F1
#
_entry.id   AF-A0A8I6XBV2-F1
#
_cell.length_a   1.000
_cell.length_b   1.000
_cell.length_c   1.000
_cell.angle_alpha   90.00
_cell.angle_beta   90.00
_cell.angle_gamma   90.00
#
_symmetry.space_group_name_H-M   'P 1'
#
loop_
_entity.id
_entity.type
_entity.pdbx_description
1 polymer ?
#
loop_
_entity_poly.entity_id
_entity_poly.type
_entity_poly.pdbx_seq_one_letter_code
_entity_poly.pdbx_strand_id
1 'polypeptide(L)'
;MLRMDGSDEEERNLCKPEGTKKDKLRKKMEGEASSIREKMEHMMKSRETLTMKILETKLLSIEKKKEVKLAQVDARREEAKRKAEERGRKADLEKSMIKVKEAKAWKELMVKEKEHMMMSKKDMDEDQLMWWKDYKEDITERKRIFRGVSSTLRGDTLMSGSGDGGVEDSTTGAYEGA
;
A
#
# COMPACT_ATOMS: atom_id res chain seq x y z
N MET A 1 16.03 33.23 119.48
CA MET A 1 17.31 33.16 118.75
C MET A 1 17.35 31.85 117.99
N LEU A 2 17.66 31.91 116.68
CA LEU A 2 17.84 30.80 115.74
C LEU A 2 18.86 29.76 116.23
N ARG A 3 18.69 28.50 115.81
CA ARG A 3 19.76 27.73 115.13
C ARG A 3 19.16 26.90 113.98
N MET A 4 19.81 27.03 112.84
CA MET A 4 19.52 26.45 111.53
C MET A 4 20.48 25.27 111.30
N ASP A 5 20.05 24.38 110.40
CA ASP A 5 20.85 23.59 109.45
C ASP A 5 21.03 22.08 109.75
N GLY A 6 20.90 21.28 108.67
CA GLY A 6 21.08 19.84 108.68
C GLY A 6 20.22 19.10 107.64
N SER A 7 20.51 19.32 106.36
CA SER A 7 20.41 18.36 105.24
C SER A 7 20.00 16.92 105.59
N ASP A 8 18.96 16.39 104.93
CA ASP A 8 18.92 14.96 104.61
C ASP A 8 18.36 14.75 103.20
N GLU A 9 19.28 14.33 102.34
CA GLU A 9 19.11 13.82 100.99
C GLU A 9 18.14 12.63 100.99
N GLU A 10 16.92 12.79 100.47
CA GLU A 10 16.13 11.63 100.02
C GLU A 10 16.63 11.13 98.64
N GLU A 11 17.92 10.79 98.59
CA GLU A 11 18.52 9.93 97.58
C GLU A 11 18.15 8.47 97.89
N ARG A 12 16.87 8.10 97.77
CA ARG A 12 16.47 6.68 97.83
C ARG A 12 15.33 6.34 96.89
N ASN A 13 15.66 6.20 95.61
CA ASN A 13 15.09 5.16 94.73
C ASN A 13 16.02 4.80 93.56
N LEU A 14 17.32 4.62 93.84
CA LEU A 14 18.28 4.04 92.89
C LEU A 14 18.42 2.53 93.12
N CYS A 15 17.36 1.73 92.88
CA CYS A 15 17.46 0.26 92.69
C CYS A 15 16.09 -0.41 92.52
N LYS A 16 15.42 -0.14 91.40
CA LYS A 16 14.44 -1.11 90.86
C LYS A 16 14.77 -1.35 89.39
N PRO A 17 14.84 -2.61 88.92
CA PRO A 17 14.87 -2.87 87.50
C PRO A 17 13.50 -2.48 86.96
N GLU A 18 13.34 -1.22 86.62
CA GLU A 18 12.10 -0.65 86.12
C GLU A 18 11.95 -1.02 84.64
N GLY A 19 11.84 -2.33 84.37
CA GLY A 19 11.27 -2.88 83.15
C GLY A 19 9.78 -2.58 83.15
N THR A 20 9.46 -1.31 82.98
CA THR A 20 8.19 -0.69 83.31
C THR A 20 7.10 -1.17 82.36
N LYS A 21 5.86 -1.33 82.86
CA LYS A 21 4.66 -1.58 82.04
C LYS A 21 4.58 -0.67 80.79
N LYS A 22 5.17 0.53 80.87
CA LYS A 22 5.34 1.52 79.80
C LYS A 22 6.15 1.01 78.60
N ASP A 23 7.27 0.32 78.80
CA ASP A 23 8.09 -0.22 77.70
C ASP A 23 7.40 -1.38 76.98
N LYS A 24 6.70 -2.25 77.73
CA LYS A 24 5.86 -3.29 77.14
C LYS A 24 4.73 -2.69 76.29
N LEU A 25 4.09 -1.62 76.76
CA LEU A 25 3.05 -0.92 76.01
C LEU A 25 3.62 -0.26 74.75
N ARG A 26 4.77 0.41 74.86
CA ARG A 26 5.45 1.04 73.74
C ARG A 26 5.84 0.03 72.66
N LYS A 27 6.40 -1.12 73.04
CA LYS A 27 6.75 -2.19 72.11
C LYS A 27 5.52 -2.79 71.40
N LYS A 28 4.38 -2.89 72.09
CA LYS A 28 3.10 -3.28 71.46
C LYS A 28 2.63 -2.23 70.44
N MET A 29 2.65 -0.95 70.81
CA MET A 29 2.26 0.13 69.89
C MET A 29 3.20 0.24 68.68
N GLU A 30 4.51 0.02 68.85
CA GLU A 30 5.47 -0.04 67.73
C GLU A 30 5.21 -1.24 66.81
N GLY A 31 4.83 -2.40 67.36
CA GLY A 31 4.44 -3.57 66.58
C GLY A 31 3.15 -3.34 65.78
N GLU A 32 2.12 -2.77 66.40
CA GLU A 32 0.87 -2.39 65.74
C GLU A 32 1.11 -1.32 64.66
N ALA A 33 1.91 -0.29 64.96
CA ALA A 33 2.26 0.75 63.99
C ALA A 33 3.04 0.17 62.79
N SER A 34 3.92 -0.80 63.02
CA SER A 34 4.67 -1.47 61.95
C SER A 34 3.76 -2.37 61.10
N SER A 35 2.86 -3.12 61.74
CA SER A 35 1.85 -3.94 61.05
C SER A 35 0.91 -3.10 60.17
N ILE A 36 0.48 -1.92 60.65
CA ILE A 36 -0.35 -0.99 59.87
C ILE A 36 0.43 -0.46 58.66
N ARG A 37 1.70 -0.05 58.85
CA ARG A 37 2.56 0.42 57.76
C ARG A 37 2.76 -0.65 56.68
N GLU A 38 3.09 -1.88 57.08
CA GLU A 38 3.29 -3.00 56.17
C GLU A 38 2.01 -3.32 55.37
N LYS A 39 0.85 -3.30 56.03
CA LYS A 39 -0.45 -3.50 55.37
C LYS A 39 -0.77 -2.39 54.36
N MET A 40 -0.48 -1.13 54.68
CA MET A 40 -0.66 -0.01 53.75
C MET A 40 0.27 -0.13 52.54
N GLU A 41 1.54 -0.49 52.76
CA GLU A 41 2.52 -0.68 51.69
C GLU A 41 2.12 -1.83 50.75
N HIS A 42 1.69 -2.97 51.30
CA HIS A 42 1.17 -4.07 50.50
C HIS A 42 -0.05 -3.65 49.67
N MET A 43 -0.98 -2.88 50.28
CA MET A 43 -2.16 -2.38 49.57
C MET A 43 -1.78 -1.44 48.42
N MET A 44 -0.82 -0.53 48.64
CA MET A 44 -0.29 0.36 47.59
C MET A 44 0.32 -0.43 46.44
N LYS A 45 1.24 -1.37 46.74
CA LYS A 45 1.86 -2.24 45.73
C LYS A 45 0.81 -3.04 44.94
N SER A 46 -0.22 -3.55 45.61
CA SER A 46 -1.31 -4.29 44.95
C SER A 46 -2.14 -3.39 44.01
N ARG A 47 -2.37 -2.12 44.39
CA ARG A 47 -3.08 -1.16 43.53
C ARG A 47 -2.24 -0.74 42.34
N GLU A 48 -0.94 -0.50 42.53
CA GLU A 48 0.00 -0.14 41.47
C GLU A 48 0.10 -1.27 40.44
N THR A 49 0.30 -2.51 40.89
CA THR A 49 0.36 -3.68 40.00
C THR A 49 -0.94 -3.92 39.24
N LEU A 50 -2.10 -3.74 39.90
CA LEU A 50 -3.40 -3.83 39.21
C LEU A 50 -3.54 -2.73 38.15
N THR A 51 -3.15 -1.50 38.48
CA THR A 51 -3.25 -0.35 37.57
C THR A 51 -2.35 -0.54 36.35
N MET A 52 -1.12 -1.02 36.55
CA MET A 52 -0.18 -1.36 35.49
C MET A 52 -0.75 -2.42 34.54
N LYS A 53 -1.27 -3.53 35.08
CA LYS A 53 -1.89 -4.60 34.26
C LYS A 53 -3.09 -4.09 33.46
N ILE A 54 -3.90 -3.20 34.03
CA ILE A 54 -5.03 -2.59 33.32
C ILE A 54 -4.53 -1.72 32.16
N LEU A 55 -3.48 -0.93 32.36
CA LEU A 55 -2.91 -0.08 31.30
C LEU A 55 -2.27 -0.91 30.19
N GLU A 56 -1.49 -1.94 30.53
CA GLU A 56 -0.92 -2.88 29.57
C GLU A 56 -2.01 -3.56 28.72
N THR A 57 -3.07 -4.03 29.36
CA THR A 57 -4.20 -4.67 28.66
C THR A 57 -4.91 -3.68 27.72
N LYS A 58 -5.08 -2.42 28.16
CA LYS A 58 -5.66 -1.36 27.32
C LYS A 58 -4.78 -1.07 26.10
N LEU A 59 -3.46 -0.98 26.28
CA LEU A 59 -2.51 -0.77 25.19
C LEU A 59 -2.55 -1.93 24.18
N LEU A 60 -2.49 -3.17 24.66
CA LEU A 60 -2.64 -4.37 23.82
C LEU A 60 -3.97 -4.40 23.06
N SER A 61 -5.07 -3.99 23.69
CA SER A 61 -6.37 -3.91 23.02
C SER A 61 -6.38 -2.87 21.89
N ILE A 62 -5.75 -1.71 22.11
CA ILE A 62 -5.65 -0.65 21.10
C ILE A 62 -4.76 -1.11 19.93
N GLU A 63 -3.62 -1.73 20.23
CA GLU A 63 -2.70 -2.26 19.22
C GLU A 63 -3.38 -3.31 18.33
N LYS A 64 -4.01 -4.32 18.93
CA LYS A 64 -4.78 -5.33 18.18
C LYS A 64 -5.88 -4.72 17.31
N LYS A 65 -6.58 -3.69 17.82
CA LYS A 65 -7.59 -2.98 17.01
C LYS A 65 -6.97 -2.25 15.82
N LYS A 66 -5.78 -1.68 15.95
CA LYS A 66 -5.06 -1.05 14.84
C LYS A 66 -4.59 -2.08 13.82
N GLU A 67 -4.03 -3.19 14.29
CA GLU A 67 -3.56 -4.29 13.46
C GLU A 67 -4.71 -4.88 12.62
N VAL A 68 -5.87 -5.16 13.24
CA VAL A 68 -7.06 -5.65 12.50
C VAL A 68 -7.52 -4.66 11.44
N LYS A 69 -7.51 -3.35 11.73
CA LYS A 69 -7.89 -2.33 10.75
C LYS A 69 -6.90 -2.27 9.58
N LEU A 70 -5.60 -2.35 9.88
CA LEU A 70 -4.55 -2.38 8.85
C LEU A 70 -4.69 -3.62 7.97
N ALA A 71 -4.83 -4.81 8.57
CA ALA A 71 -5.03 -6.06 7.85
C ALA A 71 -6.29 -6.02 6.97
N GLN A 72 -7.38 -5.39 7.43
CA GLN A 72 -8.60 -5.23 6.62
C GLN A 72 -8.37 -4.33 5.41
N VAL A 73 -7.63 -3.22 5.57
CA VAL A 73 -7.29 -2.32 4.47
C VAL A 73 -6.38 -3.02 3.47
N ASP A 74 -5.37 -3.75 3.94
CA ASP A 74 -4.45 -4.48 3.07
C ASP A 74 -5.14 -5.62 2.32
N ALA A 75 -6.03 -6.36 2.98
CA ALA A 75 -6.86 -7.39 2.33
C ALA A 75 -7.72 -6.80 1.20
N ARG A 76 -8.36 -5.64 1.42
CA ARG A 76 -9.13 -4.95 0.39
C ARG A 76 -8.26 -4.47 -0.76
N ARG A 77 -7.05 -3.99 -0.47
CA ARG A 77 -6.09 -3.54 -1.49
C ARG A 77 -5.62 -4.71 -2.35
N GLU A 78 -5.26 -5.83 -1.73
CA GLU A 78 -4.84 -7.04 -2.47
C GLU A 78 -5.98 -7.64 -3.29
N GLU A 79 -7.22 -7.66 -2.76
CA GLU A 79 -8.39 -8.09 -3.54
C GLU A 79 -8.62 -7.17 -4.76
N ALA A 80 -8.46 -5.86 -4.60
CA ALA A 80 -8.59 -4.90 -5.69
C ALA A 80 -7.50 -5.10 -6.76
N LYS A 81 -6.24 -5.32 -6.36
CA LYS A 81 -5.14 -5.63 -7.28
C LYS A 81 -5.42 -6.92 -8.05
N ARG A 82 -5.82 -7.99 -7.35
CA ARG A 82 -6.16 -9.28 -7.98
C ARG A 82 -7.27 -9.12 -9.02
N LYS A 83 -8.33 -8.36 -8.71
CA LYS A 83 -9.41 -8.06 -9.68
C LYS A 83 -8.91 -7.24 -10.87
N ALA A 84 -7.99 -6.30 -10.67
CA ALA A 84 -7.41 -5.52 -11.75
C ALA A 84 -6.56 -6.40 -12.68
N GLU A 85 -5.71 -7.27 -12.13
CA GLU A 85 -4.91 -8.22 -12.90
C GLU A 85 -5.77 -9.21 -13.69
N GLU A 86 -6.83 -9.73 -13.09
CA GLU A 86 -7.77 -10.64 -13.77
C GLU A 86 -8.47 -9.95 -14.95
N ARG A 87 -8.91 -8.70 -14.77
CA ARG A 87 -9.46 -7.89 -15.87
C ARG A 87 -8.44 -7.64 -16.97
N GLY A 88 -7.18 -7.34 -16.61
CA GLY A 88 -6.09 -7.18 -17.56
C GLY A 88 -5.87 -8.45 -18.39
N ARG A 89 -5.74 -9.60 -17.72
CA ARG A 89 -5.59 -10.91 -18.40
C ARG A 89 -6.77 -11.22 -19.31
N LYS A 90 -8.00 -10.95 -18.89
CA LYS A 90 -9.19 -11.15 -19.71
C LYS A 90 -9.16 -10.27 -20.96
N ALA A 91 -8.81 -8.99 -20.81
CA ALA A 91 -8.69 -8.07 -21.93
C ALA A 91 -7.58 -8.49 -22.90
N ASP A 92 -6.45 -8.99 -22.41
CA ASP A 92 -5.36 -9.48 -23.25
C ASP A 92 -5.75 -10.74 -24.02
N LEU A 93 -6.45 -11.67 -23.37
CA LEU A 93 -7.01 -12.84 -24.04
C LEU A 93 -8.01 -12.44 -25.13
N GLU A 94 -8.91 -11.50 -24.86
CA GLU A 94 -9.87 -11.00 -25.85
C GLU A 94 -9.18 -10.32 -27.04
N LYS A 95 -8.20 -9.45 -26.79
CA LYS A 95 -7.36 -8.84 -27.83
C LYS A 95 -6.63 -9.88 -28.67
N SER A 96 -6.08 -10.92 -28.04
CA SER A 96 -5.40 -12.02 -28.75
C SER A 96 -6.37 -12.80 -29.64
N MET A 97 -7.59 -13.05 -29.15
CA MET A 97 -8.65 -13.74 -29.89
C MET A 97 -9.09 -12.94 -31.12
N ILE A 98 -9.25 -11.63 -30.98
CA ILE A 98 -9.59 -10.73 -32.10
C ILE A 98 -8.49 -10.78 -33.16
N LYS A 99 -7.21 -10.63 -32.77
CA LYS A 99 -6.08 -10.72 -33.70
C LYS A 99 -6.02 -12.05 -34.45
N VAL A 100 -6.30 -13.17 -33.77
CA VAL A 100 -6.36 -14.49 -34.40
C VAL A 100 -7.49 -14.57 -35.43
N LYS A 101 -8.68 -14.04 -35.11
CA LYS A 101 -9.81 -13.99 -36.04
C LYS A 101 -9.51 -13.09 -37.25
N GLU A 102 -8.93 -11.91 -37.02
CA GLU A 102 -8.49 -11.00 -38.07
C GLU A 102 -7.46 -11.65 -38.99
N ALA A 103 -6.44 -12.31 -38.43
CA ALA A 103 -5.43 -13.02 -39.21
C ALA A 103 -6.03 -14.18 -40.03
N LYS A 104 -7.03 -14.90 -39.49
CA LYS A 104 -7.75 -15.95 -40.21
C LYS A 104 -8.56 -15.37 -41.37
N ALA A 105 -9.31 -14.28 -41.14
CA ALA A 105 -10.05 -13.58 -42.18
C ALA A 105 -9.13 -13.06 -43.29
N TRP A 106 -7.97 -12.51 -42.92
CA TRP A 106 -6.97 -12.06 -43.88
C TRP A 106 -6.43 -13.20 -44.74
N LYS A 107 -6.10 -14.35 -44.13
CA LYS A 107 -5.65 -15.53 -44.87
C LYS A 107 -6.71 -16.04 -45.84
N GLU A 108 -7.97 -16.12 -45.42
CA GLU A 108 -9.07 -16.55 -46.28
C GLU A 108 -9.30 -15.59 -47.46
N LEU A 109 -9.20 -14.29 -47.22
CA LEU A 109 -9.27 -13.27 -48.28
C LEU A 109 -8.14 -13.45 -49.30
N MET A 110 -6.91 -13.66 -48.83
CA MET A 110 -5.75 -13.87 -49.72
C MET A 110 -5.86 -15.18 -50.53
N VAL A 111 -6.45 -16.23 -49.95
CA VAL A 111 -6.69 -17.50 -50.67
C VAL A 111 -7.75 -17.30 -51.75
N LYS A 112 -8.91 -16.70 -51.42
CA LYS A 112 -9.96 -16.39 -52.41
C LYS A 112 -9.44 -15.51 -53.54
N GLU A 113 -8.66 -14.48 -53.22
CA GLU A 113 -8.03 -13.64 -54.24
C GLU A 113 -7.11 -14.45 -55.15
N LYS A 114 -6.27 -15.33 -54.58
CA LYS A 114 -5.35 -16.17 -55.37
C LYS A 114 -6.11 -17.13 -56.28
N GLU A 115 -7.20 -17.73 -55.80
CA GLU A 115 -8.07 -18.61 -56.57
C GLU A 115 -8.70 -17.87 -57.76
N HIS A 116 -9.28 -16.69 -57.54
CA HIS A 116 -9.82 -15.86 -58.61
C HIS A 116 -8.75 -15.30 -59.55
N MET A 117 -7.52 -15.10 -59.05
CA MET A 117 -6.38 -14.68 -59.87
C MET A 117 -5.85 -15.76 -60.82
N MET A 118 -6.06 -17.03 -60.49
CA MET A 118 -5.62 -18.17 -61.32
C MET A 118 -6.58 -18.49 -62.47
N MET A 119 -7.70 -17.77 -62.59
CA MET A 119 -8.55 -17.83 -63.78
C MET A 119 -7.79 -17.26 -64.99
N SER A 120 -7.61 -18.09 -66.01
CA SER A 120 -6.90 -17.73 -67.25
C SER A 120 -7.67 -16.63 -67.99
N LYS A 121 -7.04 -15.46 -68.18
CA LYS A 121 -7.61 -14.33 -68.93
C LYS A 121 -8.00 -14.66 -70.38
N LYS A 122 -7.44 -15.73 -70.95
CA LYS A 122 -7.70 -16.15 -72.33
C LYS A 122 -9.06 -16.83 -72.49
N ASP A 123 -9.62 -17.32 -71.39
CA ASP A 123 -10.87 -18.05 -71.34
C ASP A 123 -12.01 -17.19 -70.77
N MET A 124 -11.76 -15.90 -70.48
CA MET A 124 -12.74 -14.96 -69.96
C MET A 124 -13.35 -14.11 -71.08
N ASP A 125 -14.68 -13.97 -71.07
CA ASP A 125 -15.42 -13.06 -71.95
C ASP A 125 -15.31 -11.58 -71.48
N GLU A 126 -15.81 -10.64 -72.31
CA GLU A 126 -15.69 -9.20 -72.08
C GLU A 126 -16.34 -8.76 -70.74
N ASP A 127 -17.48 -9.36 -70.41
CA ASP A 127 -18.23 -9.09 -69.18
C ASP A 127 -17.51 -9.66 -67.95
N GLN A 128 -16.91 -10.85 -68.06
CA GLN A 128 -16.07 -11.44 -67.04
C GLN A 128 -14.80 -10.64 -66.81
N LEU A 129 -14.19 -10.09 -67.87
CA LEU A 129 -13.02 -9.22 -67.77
C LEU A 129 -13.33 -7.91 -67.03
N MET A 130 -14.50 -7.33 -67.26
CA MET A 130 -14.97 -6.13 -66.54
C MET A 130 -15.26 -6.45 -65.08
N TRP A 131 -16.00 -7.53 -64.80
CA TRP A 131 -16.25 -8.00 -63.44
C TRP A 131 -14.94 -8.28 -62.67
N TRP A 132 -13.93 -8.84 -63.34
CA TRP A 132 -12.63 -9.14 -62.72
C TRP A 132 -11.84 -7.88 -62.37
N LYS A 133 -11.96 -6.80 -63.16
CA LYS A 133 -11.36 -5.49 -62.85
C LYS A 133 -12.01 -4.87 -61.62
N ASP A 134 -13.34 -4.84 -61.58
CA ASP A 134 -14.11 -4.30 -60.47
C ASP A 134 -13.84 -5.09 -59.17
N TYR A 135 -13.79 -6.41 -59.27
CA TYR A 135 -13.46 -7.30 -58.16
C TYR A 135 -12.03 -7.08 -57.64
N LYS A 136 -11.07 -6.79 -58.53
CA LYS A 136 -9.70 -6.46 -58.14
C LYS A 136 -9.62 -5.14 -57.39
N GLU A 137 -10.36 -4.13 -57.84
CA GLU A 137 -10.44 -2.84 -57.16
C GLU A 137 -11.08 -2.98 -55.77
N ASP A 138 -12.20 -3.69 -55.67
CA ASP A 138 -12.91 -3.99 -54.41
C ASP A 138 -12.05 -4.79 -53.41
N ILE A 139 -11.29 -5.79 -53.87
CA ILE A 139 -10.30 -6.48 -53.00
C ILE A 139 -9.25 -5.50 -52.49
N THR A 140 -8.75 -4.63 -53.36
CA THR A 140 -7.69 -3.68 -53.00
C THR A 140 -8.19 -2.67 -51.97
N GLU A 141 -9.44 -2.23 -52.11
CA GLU A 141 -10.12 -1.36 -51.16
C GLU A 141 -10.38 -2.05 -49.81
N ARG A 142 -10.88 -3.29 -49.80
CA ARG A 142 -11.03 -4.07 -48.55
C ARG A 142 -9.69 -4.28 -47.83
N LYS A 143 -8.61 -4.49 -48.57
CA LYS A 143 -7.24 -4.56 -48.02
C LYS A 143 -6.77 -3.23 -47.43
N ARG A 144 -7.12 -2.10 -48.06
CA ARG A 144 -6.83 -0.75 -47.56
C ARG A 144 -7.57 -0.50 -46.24
N ILE A 145 -8.87 -0.83 -46.18
CA ILE A 145 -9.70 -0.67 -44.98
C ILE A 145 -9.18 -1.56 -43.85
N PHE A 146 -8.88 -2.83 -44.12
CA PHE A 146 -8.36 -3.75 -43.09
C PHE A 146 -7.02 -3.27 -42.51
N ARG A 147 -6.12 -2.71 -43.35
CA ARG A 147 -4.87 -2.07 -42.87
C ARG A 147 -5.11 -0.78 -42.09
N GLY A 148 -6.07 0.05 -42.52
CA GLY A 148 -6.43 1.29 -41.85
C GLY A 148 -7.07 1.06 -40.47
N VAL A 149 -7.97 0.08 -40.35
CA VAL A 149 -8.65 -0.30 -39.10
C VAL A 149 -7.68 -0.95 -38.10
N SER A 150 -6.64 -1.66 -38.59
CA SER A 150 -5.58 -2.17 -37.72
C SER A 150 -4.72 -1.04 -37.09
N SER A 151 -4.78 0.19 -37.62
CA SER A 151 -4.06 1.35 -37.07
C SER A 151 -4.82 2.10 -35.98
N THR A 152 -6.16 2.04 -35.94
CA THR A 152 -6.98 2.79 -34.97
C THR A 152 -7.08 2.11 -33.60
N LEU A 153 -6.64 0.85 -33.47
CA LEU A 153 -6.58 0.12 -32.20
C LEU A 153 -5.23 0.27 -31.46
N ARG A 154 -4.26 0.96 -32.07
CA ARG A 154 -2.96 1.30 -31.46
C ARG A 154 -3.07 2.74 -30.95
N GLY A 155 -3.37 2.88 -29.65
CA GLY A 155 -3.69 4.15 -29.00
C GLY A 155 -2.72 5.29 -29.29
N ASP A 156 -3.30 6.49 -29.32
CA ASP A 156 -2.74 7.81 -28.99
C ASP A 156 -1.24 8.02 -29.18
N THR A 157 -0.90 8.81 -30.19
CA THR A 157 0.20 9.78 -30.06
C THR A 157 -0.24 11.08 -30.72
N LEU A 158 -0.83 11.96 -29.92
CA LEU A 158 -0.70 13.41 -30.13
C LEU A 158 0.79 13.73 -30.04
N MET A 159 1.44 13.99 -31.16
CA MET A 159 2.59 14.88 -31.20
C MET A 159 2.21 16.07 -32.06
N SER A 160 1.42 16.95 -31.42
CA SER A 160 1.56 18.39 -31.61
C SER A 160 3.03 18.72 -31.33
N GLY A 161 3.72 19.23 -32.34
CA GLY A 161 5.13 19.57 -32.27
C GLY A 161 5.47 20.42 -33.48
N SER A 162 5.14 21.70 -33.39
CA SER A 162 5.62 22.76 -34.27
C SER A 162 7.13 22.62 -34.48
N GLY A 163 7.52 22.26 -35.69
CA GLY A 163 8.90 22.34 -36.18
C GLY A 163 8.92 23.34 -37.32
N ASP A 164 9.07 24.61 -36.95
CA ASP A 164 9.43 25.70 -37.85
C ASP A 164 10.67 25.31 -38.64
N GLY A 165 10.58 25.35 -39.97
CA GLY A 165 11.57 24.73 -40.84
C GLY A 165 11.47 25.21 -42.28
N GLY A 166 11.96 26.44 -42.52
CA GLY A 166 12.55 26.79 -43.80
C GLY A 166 11.99 28.04 -44.46
N VAL A 167 12.70 29.16 -44.32
CA VAL A 167 13.08 30.01 -45.45
C VAL A 167 14.50 30.50 -45.21
N GLU A 168 15.32 30.34 -46.23
CA GLU A 168 16.76 30.57 -46.24
C GLU A 168 17.11 32.05 -46.43
N ASP A 169 18.38 32.33 -46.14
CA ASP A 169 19.29 33.19 -46.93
C ASP A 169 19.81 34.45 -46.22
N SER A 170 21.09 34.39 -45.86
CA SER A 170 22.10 35.46 -45.87
C SER A 170 23.24 35.08 -44.94
N THR A 171 24.14 34.19 -45.39
CA THR A 171 25.49 34.12 -44.81
C THR A 171 26.44 34.89 -45.72
N THR A 172 26.87 36.01 -45.16
CA THR A 172 27.98 36.87 -45.56
C THR A 172 29.30 36.10 -45.67
N GLY A 173 30.12 36.45 -46.67
CA GLY A 173 31.57 36.51 -46.50
C GLY A 173 32.44 35.56 -47.33
N ALA A 174 32.96 36.11 -48.44
CA ALA A 174 34.37 36.21 -48.87
C ALA A 174 35.36 35.00 -48.82
N TYR A 175 36.20 34.97 -49.88
CA TYR A 175 37.56 34.42 -50.10
C TYR A 175 37.75 32.88 -49.92
N GLU A 176 38.36 32.06 -50.80
CA GLU A 176 39.50 32.07 -51.76
C GLU A 176 39.18 31.04 -52.89
N GLY A 177 39.79 30.94 -54.07
CA GLY A 177 40.93 31.55 -54.74
C GLY A 177 41.23 30.72 -56.02
N ALA A 178 41.62 31.40 -57.12
CA ALA A 178 42.47 30.95 -58.24
C ALA A 178 42.48 32.02 -59.33
#